data_AF-A0A523VHU9-F1
#
_entry.id   AF-A0A523VHU9-F1
#
_cell.length_a   1.000
_cell.length_b   1.000
_cell.length_c   1.000
_cell.angle_alpha   90.00
_cell.angle_beta   90.00
_cell.angle_gamma   90.00
#
_symmetry.space_group_name_H-M   'P 1'
#
loop_
_entity.id
_entity.type
_entity.pdbx_description
1 polymer ?
#
loop_
_entity_poly.entity_id
_entity_poly.type
_entity_poly.pdbx_seq_one_letter_code
_entity_poly.pdbx_strand_id
1 'polypeptide(L)' 'AVADRYGVLRSDGLSERAIFVIDKKGIIRYIRVGDINKRPRLEVLVKELERLEK' A
#
# COMPACT_ATOMS: atom_id res chain seq x y z
N ALA A 1 3.37 6.51 14.72
CA ALA A 1 2.02 7.12 14.58
C ALA A 1 1.31 6.69 13.29
N VAL A 2 1.79 7.03 12.08
CA VAL A 2 1.09 6.66 10.83
C VAL A 2 1.25 5.18 10.47
N ALA A 3 2.48 4.65 10.45
CA ALA A 3 2.73 3.24 10.12
C ALA A 3 1.95 2.27 11.03
N ASP A 4 1.87 2.60 12.32
CA ASP A 4 1.10 1.87 13.33
C ASP A 4 -0.41 1.89 13.04
N ARG A 5 -0.98 3.07 12.76
CA ARG A 5 -2.40 3.21 12.36
C ARG A 5 -2.77 2.42 11.12
N TYR A 6 -1.82 2.26 10.19
CA TYR A 6 -2.00 1.49 8.96
C TYR A 6 -1.57 0.02 9.10
N GLY A 7 -1.18 -0.42 10.30
CA GLY A 7 -0.84 -1.82 10.58
C GLY A 7 0.46 -2.32 9.95
N VAL A 8 1.38 -1.41 9.60
CA VAL A 8 2.64 -1.71 8.90
C VAL A 8 3.88 -1.36 9.71
N LEU A 9 3.73 -0.97 10.97
CA LEU A 9 4.88 -0.76 11.87
C LEU A 9 5.42 -2.11 12.35
N ARG A 10 6.73 -2.31 12.17
CA ARG A 10 7.47 -3.46 12.67
C ARG A 10 7.91 -3.23 14.12
N SER A 11 8.23 -4.31 14.82
CA SER A 11 8.75 -4.27 16.19
C SER A 11 10.09 -3.55 16.31
N ASP A 12 10.87 -3.49 15.22
CA ASP A 12 12.16 -2.78 15.14
C ASP A 12 12.00 -1.26 14.89
N GLY A 13 10.77 -0.76 14.78
CA GLY A 13 10.45 0.65 14.55
C GLY A 13 10.42 1.08 13.08
N LEU A 14 10.73 0.17 12.14
CA LEU A 14 10.62 0.44 10.70
C LEU A 14 9.22 0.15 10.17
N SER A 15 8.85 0.77 9.07
CA SER A 15 7.64 0.38 8.34
C SER A 15 7.94 -0.79 7.41
N GLU A 16 7.00 -1.72 7.28
CA GLU A 16 6.95 -2.61 6.13
C GLU A 16 6.88 -1.81 4.82
N ARG A 17 7.40 -2.37 3.72
CA ARG A 17 7.22 -1.80 2.38
C ARG A 17 5.79 -2.09 1.94
N ALA A 18 4.91 -1.13 2.15
CA ALA A 18 3.51 -1.22 1.80
C ALA A 18 3.09 -0.18 0.75
N ILE A 19 2.16 -0.55 -0.11
CA ILE A 19 1.46 0.33 -1.04
C ILE A 19 -0.02 0.30 -0.69
N PHE A 20 -0.61 1.49 -0.55
CA PHE A 20 -2.04 1.68 -0.33
C PHE A 20 -2.61 2.45 -1.52
N VAL A 21 -3.75 1.99 -2.05
CA VAL A 21 -4.56 2.75 -2.99
C VAL A 21 -5.84 3.14 -2.27
N ILE A 22 -6.08 4.44 -2.19
CA ILE A 22 -7.24 5.04 -1.52
C ILE A 22 -8.00 5.83 -2.57
N ASP A 23 -9.31 5.62 -2.66
CA ASP A 23 -10.14 6.37 -3.58
C ASP A 23 -10.45 7.79 -3.07
N LYS A 24 -11.13 8.60 -3.89
CA LYS A 24 -11.51 9.98 -3.54
C LYS A 24 -12.51 10.08 -2.38
N LYS A 25 -13.21 8.99 -2.05
CA LYS A 25 -14.12 8.91 -0.89
C LYS A 25 -13.37 8.53 0.40
N GLY A 26 -12.05 8.36 0.32
CA GLY A 26 -11.20 7.99 1.45
C GLY A 26 -11.20 6.50 1.76
N ILE A 27 -11.72 5.64 0.87
CA ILE A 27 -11.80 4.20 1.11
C ILE A 27 -10.58 3.50 0.54
N ILE A 28 -9.93 2.66 1.36
CA ILE A 28 -8.84 1.81 0.92
C ILE A 28 -9.39 0.75 -0.04
N ARG A 29 -8.89 0.76 -1.29
CA ARG A 29 -9.31 -0.17 -2.35
C ARG A 29 -8.30 -1.30 -2.57
N TYR A 30 -7.06 -1.06 -2.22
CA TYR A 30 -6.00 -2.04 -2.36
C TYR A 30 -4.87 -1.78 -1.36
N ILE A 31 -4.34 -2.87 -0.82
CA ILE A 31 -3.15 -2.88 0.04
C ILE A 31 -2.22 -3.97 -0.48
N ARG A 32 -0.93 -3.65 -0.57
CA ARG A 32 0.12 -4.64 -0.80
C ARG A 32 1.28 -4.40 0.14
N VAL A 33 1.56 -5.39 0.97
CA VAL A 33 2.80 -5.49 1.74
C VAL A 33 3.78 -6.36 0.95
N GLY A 34 5.03 -5.93 0.82
CA GLY A 34 6.03 -6.63 0.05
C GLY A 34 7.40 -6.60 0.70
N ASP A 35 8.27 -7.51 0.25
CA ASP A 35 9.67 -7.57 0.67
C ASP A 35 10.39 -6.24 0.34
N ILE A 36 11.03 -5.66 1.37
CA ILE A 36 11.72 -4.37 1.26
C ILE A 36 12.87 -4.40 0.25
N ASN A 37 13.47 -5.57 0.03
CA ASN A 37 14.62 -5.78 -0.86
C ASN A 37 14.23 -6.14 -2.29
N LYS A 38 12.94 -6.26 -2.60
CA LYS A 38 12.45 -6.62 -3.93
C LYS A 38 11.67 -5.47 -4.56
N ARG A 39 11.98 -5.16 -5.81
CA ARG A 39 11.23 -4.17 -6.59
C ARG A 39 9.85 -4.75 -6.98
N PRO A 40 8.74 -4.10 -6.62
CA PRO A 40 7.43 -4.57 -7.05
C PRO A 40 7.23 -4.33 -8.55
N ARG A 41 6.49 -5.23 -9.21
CA ARG A 41 6.01 -5.02 -10.59
C ARG A 41 5.00 -3.87 -10.62
N LEU A 42 5.29 -2.84 -11.40
CA LEU A 42 4.47 -1.63 -11.50
C LEU A 42 3.10 -1.90 -12.13
N GLU A 43 3.04 -2.83 -13.08
CA GLU A 43 1.81 -3.23 -13.79
C GLU A 43 0.65 -3.58 -12.85
N VAL A 44 0.96 -4.18 -11.68
CA VAL A 44 -0.07 -4.53 -10.70
C VAL A 44 -0.71 -3.26 -10.14
N LEU A 45 0.10 -2.26 -9.78
CA LEU A 45 -0.41 -1.00 -9.24
C LEU A 45 -1.24 -0.24 -10.28
N VAL A 46 -0.78 -0.22 -11.54
CA VAL A 46 -1.52 0.42 -12.63
C VAL A 46 -2.90 -0.21 -12.79
N LYS A 47 -2.99 -1.55 -12.80
CA LYS A 47 -4.28 -2.25 -12.88
C LYS A 47 -5.22 -1.92 -11.72
N GLU A 48 -4.70 -1.83 -10.50
CA GLU A 48 -5.54 -1.45 -9.34
C GLU A 48 -6.02 0.00 -9.41
N LEU A 49 -5.24 0.91 -10.01
CA LEU A 49 -5.66 2.28 -10.26
C LEU A 49 -6.71 2.37 -11.38
N GLU A 50 -6.60 1.57 -12.44
CA GLU A 50 -7.58 1.52 -13.53
C GLU A 50 -8.96 1.03 -13.07
N ARG A 51 -9.02 0.26 -11.98
CA ARG A 51 -10.28 -0.20 -11.36
C ARG A 51 -10.99 0.88 -10.55
N LEU A 52 -10.35 2.01 -10.30
CA LEU A 52 -11.00 3.14 -9.65
C LEU A 52 -11.91 3.83 -10.66
N GLU A 53 -13.19 3.96 -10.32
CA GLU A 53 -14.12 4.80 -11.06
C GLU A 53 -13.65 6.27 -11.03
N LYS A 54 -13.86 7.00 -12.12
CA LYS A 54 -13.39 8.40 -12.28
C LYS A 54 -14.07 9.37 -11.32
#